data_AF-A0A3D6B233-F1
#
_entry.id   AF-A0A3D6B233-F1
#
_cell.length_a   1.000
_cell.length_b   1.000
_cell.length_c   1.000
_cell.angle_alpha   90.00
_cell.angle_beta   90.00
_cell.angle_gamma   90.00
#
_symmetry.space_group_name_H-M   'P 1'
#
loop_
_entity.id
_entity.type
_entity.pdbx_description
1 polymer ?
#
loop_
_entity_poly.entity_id
_entity_poly.type
_entity_poly.pdbx_seq_one_letter_code
_entity_poly.pdbx_strand_id
1 'polypeptide(L)'
;MNAMNKEKEIEKINKCINELVYDKVQLRKAYNYYHCTRDEEQFRHIEDNYGIGTPTSVGFTPLIKKHVDVLVGEYLELDPDLQITCKDDKTISNIMRDKQLKIHEAAYKHFEQQLNNVILQVFGDGKEPVVDALFEQEMERIKKDAERSYVSEYEIAAQNILNYIKNSRDIDLKNKMRDILTDLLIGGMCYYRTRPKGDTISLEILNPPDTFVERNFNEFYLNKSPRAVVRR
;
A
#
# COMPACT_ATOMS: atom_id res chain seq x y z
N MET A 1 -13.38 36.44 8.34
CA MET A 1 -12.08 36.03 8.92
C MET A 1 -11.20 35.47 7.81
N ASN A 2 -9.89 35.74 7.81
CA ASN A 2 -8.83 35.00 7.09
C ASN A 2 -8.27 35.50 5.73
N ALA A 3 -8.12 36.81 5.50
CA ALA A 3 -7.13 37.28 4.50
C ALA A 3 -5.76 37.50 5.16
N MET A 4 -5.75 38.30 6.23
CA MET A 4 -4.55 38.62 7.03
C MET A 4 -3.93 37.41 7.75
N ASN A 5 -4.70 36.34 7.98
CA ASN A 5 -4.19 35.06 8.53
C ASN A 5 -3.56 34.19 7.44
N LYS A 6 -4.11 34.20 6.21
CA LYS A 6 -3.54 33.46 5.07
C LYS A 6 -2.20 34.05 4.65
N GLU A 7 -2.08 35.39 4.62
CA GLU A 7 -0.80 36.04 4.31
C GLU A 7 0.28 35.69 5.34
N LYS A 8 -0.05 35.70 6.64
CA LYS A 8 0.88 35.27 7.70
C LYS A 8 1.22 33.78 7.62
N GLU A 9 0.28 32.92 7.25
CA GLU A 9 0.54 31.50 7.00
C GLU A 9 1.47 31.30 5.80
N ILE A 10 1.23 32.00 4.69
CA ILE A 10 2.07 31.99 3.49
C ILE A 10 3.48 32.49 3.83
N GLU A 11 3.62 33.55 4.62
CA GLU A 11 4.91 34.08 5.03
C GLU A 11 5.69 33.08 5.91
N LYS A 12 5.01 32.44 6.87
CA LYS A 12 5.61 31.37 7.69
C LYS A 12 6.00 30.15 6.86
N ILE A 13 5.16 29.76 5.89
CA ILE A 13 5.44 28.68 4.95
C ILE A 13 6.67 29.03 4.13
N ASN A 14 6.72 30.21 3.52
CA ASN A 14 7.86 30.67 2.72
C ASN A 14 9.16 30.74 3.53
N LYS A 15 9.09 31.20 4.79
CA LYS A 15 10.25 31.22 5.69
C LYS A 15 10.73 29.80 6.00
N CYS A 16 9.83 28.88 6.35
CA CYS A 16 10.18 27.49 6.61
C CYS A 16 10.73 26.80 5.35
N ILE A 17 10.14 27.07 4.18
CA ILE A 17 10.62 26.58 2.88
C ILE A 17 12.05 27.09 2.65
N ASN A 18 12.31 28.39 2.78
CA ASN A 18 13.67 28.93 2.59
C ASN A 18 14.70 28.33 3.55
N GLU A 19 14.30 27.97 4.77
CA GLU A 19 15.15 27.26 5.74
C GLU A 19 15.39 25.78 5.38
N LEU A 20 14.48 25.16 4.63
CA LEU A 20 14.49 23.73 4.30
C LEU A 20 15.05 23.40 2.91
N VAL A 21 15.19 24.37 1.99
CA VAL A 21 15.13 24.09 0.54
C VAL A 21 16.47 24.02 -0.20
N TYR A 22 16.62 22.90 -0.92
CA TYR A 22 17.26 22.81 -2.23
C TYR A 22 16.21 23.09 -3.32
N ASP A 23 16.53 23.93 -4.31
CA ASP A 23 15.59 24.25 -5.39
C ASP A 23 15.20 23.00 -6.20
N LYS A 24 13.89 22.76 -6.37
CA LYS A 24 13.33 21.61 -7.09
C LYS A 24 13.19 21.87 -8.59
N VAL A 25 14.18 22.53 -9.20
CA VAL A 25 14.16 22.90 -10.62
C VAL A 25 13.93 21.68 -11.51
N GLN A 26 14.67 20.59 -11.28
CA GLN A 26 14.58 19.38 -12.09
C GLN A 26 13.21 18.72 -12.02
N LEU A 27 12.62 18.66 -10.81
CA LEU A 27 11.27 18.11 -10.62
C LEU A 27 10.25 18.95 -11.38
N ARG A 28 10.33 20.29 -11.28
CA ARG A 28 9.42 21.18 -11.99
C ARG A 28 9.57 21.06 -13.52
N LYS A 29 10.80 20.92 -14.03
CA LYS A 29 11.06 20.65 -15.46
C LYS A 29 10.43 19.33 -15.90
N ALA A 30 10.53 18.26 -15.11
CA ALA A 30 9.94 16.96 -15.44
C ALA A 30 8.40 17.02 -15.50
N TYR A 31 7.77 17.67 -14.53
CA TYR A 31 6.31 17.88 -14.54
C TYR A 31 5.85 18.73 -15.73
N ASN A 32 6.57 19.80 -16.04
CA ASN A 32 6.29 20.63 -17.20
C ASN A 32 6.39 19.82 -18.50
N TYR A 33 7.43 19.00 -18.64
CA TYR A 33 7.62 18.13 -19.81
C TYR A 33 6.44 17.17 -19.99
N TYR A 34 5.96 16.53 -18.92
CA TYR A 34 4.78 15.66 -18.96
C TYR A 34 3.50 16.39 -19.40
N HIS A 35 3.31 17.63 -18.93
CA HIS A 35 2.14 18.47 -19.24
C HIS A 35 2.23 19.24 -20.57
N CYS A 36 3.22 18.92 -21.41
CA CYS A 36 3.48 19.60 -22.68
C CYS A 36 3.89 21.08 -22.54
N THR A 37 4.39 21.49 -21.37
CA THR A 37 4.91 22.84 -21.14
C THR A 37 6.40 22.86 -21.41
N ARG A 38 6.83 23.68 -22.37
CA ARG A 38 8.25 23.81 -22.74
C ARG A 38 9.01 24.62 -21.69
N ASP A 39 10.26 24.23 -21.44
CA ASP A 39 11.17 24.97 -20.58
C ASP A 39 11.63 26.28 -21.23
N GLU A 40 11.82 27.33 -20.43
CA GLU A 40 12.18 28.67 -20.94
C GLU A 40 13.53 28.67 -21.68
N GLU A 41 14.50 27.87 -21.21
CA GLU A 41 15.82 27.76 -21.85
C GLU A 41 15.72 27.10 -23.23
N GLN A 42 14.87 26.08 -23.36
CA GLN A 42 14.59 25.45 -24.65
C GLN A 42 13.86 26.39 -25.60
N PHE A 43 13.01 27.27 -25.06
CA PHE A 43 12.33 28.29 -25.86
C PHE A 43 13.32 29.33 -26.39
N ARG A 44 14.22 29.87 -25.54
CA ARG A 44 15.28 30.80 -25.97
C ARG A 44 16.17 30.22 -27.05
N HIS A 45 16.56 28.94 -26.95
CA HIS A 45 17.36 28.29 -27.99
C HIS A 45 16.64 28.22 -29.35
N ILE A 46 15.30 28.14 -29.37
CA ILE A 46 14.50 28.17 -30.60
C ILE A 46 14.39 29.60 -31.16
N GLU A 47 14.37 30.61 -30.29
CA GLU A 47 14.38 32.02 -30.71
C GLU A 47 15.75 32.45 -31.26
N ASP A 48 16.83 31.98 -30.63
CA ASP A 48 18.20 32.39 -30.94
C ASP A 48 18.75 31.71 -32.21
N ASN A 49 18.21 30.58 -32.64
CA ASN A 49 18.69 29.84 -33.80
C ASN A 49 17.58 29.33 -34.73
N TYR A 50 17.78 29.58 -36.04
CA TYR A 50 17.15 28.94 -37.21
C TYR A 50 16.03 29.65 -37.99
N GLY A 51 15.85 30.97 -37.89
CA GLY A 51 15.04 31.71 -38.88
C GLY A 51 13.60 31.20 -39.03
N ILE A 52 13.07 30.56 -37.99
CA ILE A 52 11.70 30.06 -37.96
C ILE A 52 10.81 31.29 -37.76
N GLY A 53 10.18 31.73 -38.85
CA GLY A 53 9.15 32.75 -38.81
C GLY A 53 8.05 32.36 -37.82
N THR A 54 7.75 33.28 -36.89
CA THR A 54 6.74 33.17 -35.82
C THR A 54 6.82 31.87 -34.99
N PRO A 55 7.33 31.92 -33.75
CA PRO A 55 7.43 30.78 -32.82
C PRO A 55 6.11 30.03 -32.54
N THR A 56 4.98 30.63 -32.92
CA THR A 56 3.62 30.12 -32.75
C THR A 56 3.37 28.77 -33.45
N SER A 57 4.17 28.42 -34.46
CA SER A 57 3.98 27.19 -35.25
C SER A 57 4.67 25.94 -34.68
N VAL A 58 5.50 26.08 -33.62
CA VAL A 58 6.30 24.95 -33.09
C VAL A 58 5.60 24.28 -31.91
N GLY A 59 4.77 23.28 -32.20
CA GLY A 59 4.15 22.43 -31.18
C GLY A 59 5.17 21.62 -30.37
N PHE A 60 4.85 21.31 -29.11
CA PHE A 60 5.64 20.41 -28.26
C PHE A 60 4.83 19.16 -27.95
N THR A 61 5.30 18.01 -28.43
CA THR A 61 4.66 16.71 -28.21
C THR A 61 5.60 15.85 -27.36
N PRO A 62 5.33 15.64 -26.06
CA PRO A 62 6.18 14.80 -25.22
C PRO A 62 5.99 13.32 -25.58
N LEU A 63 7.08 12.64 -25.91
CA LEU A 63 7.06 11.19 -26.21
C LEU A 63 6.79 10.35 -24.97
N ILE A 64 7.33 10.79 -23.83
CA ILE A 64 7.29 10.07 -22.55
C ILE A 64 5.86 9.95 -22.01
N LYS A 65 4.99 10.94 -22.26
CA LYS A 65 3.61 10.95 -21.75
C LYS A 65 2.85 9.67 -22.11
N LYS A 66 2.94 9.23 -23.36
CA LYS A 66 2.26 8.01 -23.82
C LYS A 66 2.74 6.77 -23.06
N HIS A 67 4.04 6.67 -22.80
CA HIS A 67 4.62 5.54 -22.07
C HIS A 67 4.19 5.55 -20.60
N VAL A 68 4.19 6.72 -19.96
CA VAL A 68 3.71 6.88 -18.58
C VAL A 68 2.23 6.49 -18.49
N ASP A 69 1.40 7.00 -19.40
CA ASP A 69 -0.04 6.72 -19.39
C ASP A 69 -0.33 5.22 -19.61
N VAL A 70 0.43 4.55 -20.48
CA VAL A 70 0.32 3.09 -20.68
C VAL A 70 0.71 2.32 -19.42
N LEU A 71 1.85 2.63 -18.81
CA LEU A 71 2.31 1.97 -17.59
C LEU A 71 1.33 2.15 -16.43
N VAL A 72 0.75 3.34 -16.30
CA VAL A 72 -0.28 3.63 -15.31
C VAL A 72 -1.55 2.84 -15.60
N GLY A 73 -1.93 2.69 -16.87
CA GLY A 73 -3.04 1.84 -17.29
C GLY A 73 -2.83 0.37 -16.90
N GLU A 74 -1.71 -0.22 -17.30
CA GLU A 74 -1.34 -1.61 -16.99
C GLU A 74 -1.31 -1.88 -15.49
N TYR A 75 -0.78 -0.95 -14.70
CA TYR A 75 -0.72 -1.10 -13.25
C TYR A 75 -2.12 -1.15 -12.60
N LEU A 76 -3.07 -0.36 -13.10
CA LEU A 76 -4.44 -0.35 -12.58
C LEU A 76 -5.21 -1.63 -12.94
N GLU A 77 -4.83 -2.30 -14.03
CA GLU A 77 -5.41 -3.59 -14.42
C GLU A 77 -4.93 -4.74 -13.54
N LEU A 78 -3.72 -4.65 -12.98
CA LEU A 78 -3.12 -5.72 -12.17
C LEU A 78 -3.83 -5.98 -10.84
N ASP A 79 -4.72 -5.07 -10.41
CA ASP A 79 -5.45 -5.04 -9.12
C ASP A 79 -4.69 -5.72 -7.95
N PRO A 80 -3.67 -5.06 -7.37
CA PRO A 80 -2.76 -5.72 -6.45
C PRO A 80 -3.48 -6.28 -5.21
N ASP A 81 -3.15 -7.52 -4.88
CA ASP A 81 -3.59 -8.15 -3.64
C ASP A 81 -2.84 -7.55 -2.44
N LEU A 82 -3.59 -6.85 -1.59
CA LEU A 82 -3.04 -6.28 -0.36
C LEU A 82 -2.83 -7.40 0.66
N GLN A 83 -1.57 -7.69 0.97
CA GLN A 83 -1.19 -8.69 1.96
C GLN A 83 -0.87 -8.06 3.31
N ILE A 84 -1.21 -8.76 4.38
CA ILE A 84 -0.95 -8.34 5.76
C ILE A 84 0.24 -9.13 6.28
N THR A 85 1.19 -8.43 6.90
CA THR A 85 2.30 -9.05 7.59
C THR A 85 2.30 -8.59 9.04
N CYS A 86 2.42 -9.54 9.96
CA CYS A 86 2.58 -9.26 11.38
C CYS A 86 4.06 -9.37 11.75
N LYS A 87 4.61 -8.35 12.43
CA LYS A 87 6.01 -8.33 12.88
C LYS A 87 6.16 -8.38 14.41
N ASP A 88 5.06 -8.38 15.14
CA ASP A 88 5.07 -8.34 16.60
C ASP A 88 5.16 -9.75 17.21
N ASP A 89 6.14 -9.96 18.08
CA ASP A 89 6.45 -11.27 18.67
C ASP A 89 5.31 -11.82 19.53
N LYS A 90 4.61 -10.96 20.27
CA LYS A 90 3.48 -11.37 21.13
C LYS A 90 2.31 -11.86 20.29
N THR A 91 1.97 -11.11 19.26
CA THR A 91 0.88 -11.45 18.33
C THR A 91 1.19 -12.78 17.62
N ILE A 92 2.43 -12.98 17.14
CA ILE A 92 2.85 -14.24 16.53
C ILE A 92 2.71 -15.41 17.52
N SER A 93 3.15 -15.21 18.77
CA SER A 93 3.06 -16.25 19.81
C SER A 93 1.60 -16.65 20.09
N ASN A 94 0.69 -15.69 20.16
CA ASN A 94 -0.74 -15.95 20.34
C ASN A 94 -1.33 -16.72 19.15
N ILE A 95 -1.01 -16.31 17.92
CA ILE A 95 -1.45 -16.99 16.70
C ILE A 95 -0.97 -18.45 16.68
N MET A 96 0.28 -18.70 17.08
CA MET A 96 0.84 -20.05 17.14
C MET A 96 0.18 -20.90 18.22
N ARG A 97 -0.15 -20.31 19.38
CA ARG A 97 -0.89 -20.99 20.44
C ARG A 97 -2.30 -21.38 19.98
N ASP A 98 -3.02 -20.47 19.35
CA ASP A 98 -4.36 -20.72 18.84
C ASP A 98 -4.36 -21.79 17.74
N LYS A 99 -3.33 -21.76 16.88
CA LYS A 99 -3.09 -22.80 15.88
C LYS A 99 -2.91 -24.17 16.53
N GLN A 100 -2.07 -24.26 17.58
CA GLN A 100 -1.88 -25.51 18.31
C GLN A 100 -3.18 -26.00 18.95
N LEU A 101 -3.96 -25.12 19.57
CA LEU A 101 -5.24 -25.48 20.18
C LEU A 101 -6.22 -26.07 19.15
N LYS A 102 -6.34 -25.48 17.95
CA LYS A 102 -7.20 -26.02 16.89
C LYS A 102 -6.71 -27.38 16.37
N ILE A 103 -5.39 -27.58 16.27
CA ILE A 103 -4.81 -28.88 15.91
C ILE A 103 -5.16 -29.93 16.98
N HIS A 104 -5.04 -29.57 18.25
CA HIS A 104 -5.41 -30.46 19.36
C HIS A 104 -6.89 -30.80 19.36
N GLU A 105 -7.77 -29.83 19.11
CA GLU A 105 -9.22 -30.05 19.02
C GLU A 105 -9.58 -30.98 17.84
N ALA A 106 -8.98 -30.76 16.66
CA ALA A 106 -9.20 -31.61 15.49
C ALA A 106 -8.72 -33.05 15.73
N ALA A 107 -7.54 -33.22 16.35
CA ALA A 107 -7.05 -34.52 16.75
C ALA A 107 -7.98 -35.19 17.77
N TYR A 108 -8.44 -34.45 18.78
CA TYR A 108 -9.34 -34.96 19.81
C TYR A 108 -10.68 -35.43 19.26
N LYS A 109 -11.32 -34.65 18.37
CA LYS A 109 -12.56 -35.05 17.69
C LYS A 109 -12.39 -36.34 16.88
N HIS A 110 -11.25 -36.49 16.21
CA HIS A 110 -10.94 -37.72 15.48
C HIS A 110 -10.77 -38.92 16.42
N PHE A 111 -10.07 -38.74 17.54
CA PHE A 111 -9.95 -39.78 18.58
C PHE A 111 -11.30 -40.18 19.16
N GLU A 112 -12.18 -39.22 19.46
CA GLU A 112 -13.51 -39.48 19.99
C GLU A 112 -14.38 -40.27 19.01
N GLN A 113 -14.37 -39.91 17.72
CA GLN A 113 -15.08 -40.64 16.68
C GLN A 113 -14.59 -42.09 16.56
N GLN A 114 -13.28 -42.30 16.59
CA GLN A 114 -12.69 -43.64 16.54
C GLN A 114 -13.04 -44.46 17.79
N LEU A 115 -12.95 -43.88 18.99
CA LEU A 115 -13.35 -44.56 20.22
C LEU A 115 -14.83 -44.95 20.20
N ASN A 116 -15.71 -44.06 19.75
CA ASN A 116 -17.12 -44.37 19.59
C ASN A 116 -17.35 -45.52 18.59
N ASN A 117 -16.64 -45.54 17.46
CA ASN A 117 -16.72 -46.62 16.49
C ASN A 117 -16.23 -47.96 17.08
N VAL A 118 -15.13 -47.96 17.83
CA VAL A 118 -14.61 -49.16 18.49
C VAL A 118 -15.57 -49.65 19.57
N ILE A 119 -16.13 -48.77 20.40
CA ILE A 119 -17.13 -49.13 21.40
C ILE A 119 -18.36 -49.76 20.73
N LEU A 120 -18.86 -49.18 19.63
CA LEU A 120 -19.99 -49.75 18.88
C LEU A 120 -19.67 -51.16 18.33
N GLN A 121 -18.45 -51.38 17.83
CA GLN A 121 -18.02 -52.69 17.32
C GLN A 121 -17.87 -53.74 18.43
N VAL A 122 -17.31 -53.36 19.57
CA VAL A 122 -17.08 -54.26 20.71
C VAL A 122 -18.38 -54.63 21.42
N PHE A 123 -19.27 -53.65 21.66
CA PHE A 123 -20.53 -53.88 22.39
C PHE A 123 -21.70 -54.31 21.50
N GLY A 124 -21.67 -54.01 20.20
CA GLY A 124 -22.73 -54.38 19.25
C GLY A 124 -22.49 -55.70 18.52
N ASP A 125 -21.25 -55.95 18.08
CA ASP A 125 -20.92 -57.01 17.11
C ASP A 125 -19.96 -58.09 17.68
N GLY A 126 -19.46 -57.91 18.92
CA GLY A 126 -18.64 -58.89 19.63
C GLY A 126 -17.25 -59.14 19.04
N LYS A 127 -16.73 -58.22 18.22
CA LYS A 127 -15.41 -58.35 17.56
C LYS A 127 -14.29 -57.74 18.41
N GLU A 128 -13.10 -58.34 18.34
CA GLU A 128 -11.88 -57.81 18.97
C GLU A 128 -11.42 -56.49 18.31
N PRO A 129 -10.89 -55.53 19.10
CA PRO A 129 -10.44 -54.25 18.57
C PRO A 129 -9.22 -54.42 17.66
N VAL A 130 -9.36 -53.99 16.40
CA VAL A 130 -8.25 -53.95 15.45
C VAL A 130 -7.40 -52.70 15.74
N VAL A 131 -6.13 -52.89 16.06
CA VAL A 131 -5.16 -51.78 16.20
C VAL A 131 -4.65 -51.43 14.81
N ASP A 132 -5.19 -50.38 14.21
CA ASP A 132 -4.84 -49.98 12.84
C ASP A 132 -3.50 -49.22 12.78
N ALA A 133 -2.51 -49.81 12.10
CA ALA A 133 -1.25 -49.13 11.74
C ALA A 133 -1.46 -47.92 10.79
N LEU A 134 -2.65 -47.80 10.18
CA LEU A 134 -3.07 -46.64 9.39
C LEU A 134 -3.41 -45.41 10.24
N PHE A 135 -3.70 -45.60 11.52
CA PHE A 135 -4.17 -44.53 12.40
C PHE A 135 -3.16 -43.39 12.57
N GLU A 136 -1.87 -43.73 12.73
CA GLU A 136 -0.81 -42.72 12.84
C GLU A 136 -0.68 -41.90 11.55
N GLN A 137 -0.80 -42.56 10.40
CA GLN A 137 -0.73 -41.90 9.09
C GLN A 137 -1.93 -40.99 8.85
N GLU A 138 -3.14 -41.40 9.24
CA GLU A 138 -4.34 -40.58 9.17
C GLU A 138 -4.26 -39.37 10.10
N MET A 139 -3.74 -39.57 11.31
CA MET A 139 -3.57 -38.49 12.27
C MET A 139 -2.54 -37.45 11.82
N GLU A 140 -1.44 -37.88 11.18
CA GLU A 140 -0.51 -36.93 10.54
C GLU A 140 -1.14 -36.16 9.38
N ARG A 141 -2.00 -36.81 8.58
CA ARG A 141 -2.73 -36.12 7.50
C ARG A 141 -3.67 -35.06 8.06
N ILE A 142 -4.46 -35.40 9.08
CA ILE A 142 -5.39 -34.46 9.75
C ILE A 142 -4.62 -33.28 10.35
N LYS A 143 -3.47 -33.52 10.98
CA LYS A 143 -2.61 -32.43 11.47
C LYS A 143 -2.13 -31.52 10.34
N LYS A 144 -1.63 -32.08 9.24
CA LYS A 144 -1.16 -31.30 8.07
C LYS A 144 -2.30 -30.52 7.41
N ASP A 145 -3.49 -31.10 7.33
CA ASP A 145 -4.67 -30.45 6.76
C ASP A 145 -5.19 -29.32 7.67
N ALA A 146 -5.21 -29.55 8.99
CA ALA A 146 -5.51 -28.51 9.98
C ALA A 146 -4.48 -27.37 9.94
N GLU A 147 -3.20 -27.66 9.74
CA GLU A 147 -2.16 -26.64 9.60
C GLU A 147 -2.31 -25.80 8.34
N ARG A 148 -2.70 -26.41 7.22
CA ARG A 148 -2.89 -25.72 5.92
C ARG A 148 -4.16 -24.88 5.88
N SER A 149 -5.21 -25.33 6.55
CA SER A 149 -6.51 -24.65 6.58
C SER A 149 -6.60 -23.58 7.67
N TYR A 150 -5.61 -23.50 8.57
CA TYR A 150 -5.63 -22.54 9.65
C TYR A 150 -5.47 -21.11 9.13
N VAL A 151 -6.54 -20.33 9.30
CA VAL A 151 -6.52 -18.87 9.17
C VAL A 151 -6.75 -18.27 10.56
N SER A 152 -5.92 -17.30 10.92
CA SER A 152 -6.02 -16.61 12.21
C SER A 152 -7.21 -15.64 12.22
N GLU A 153 -7.88 -15.48 13.36
CA GLU A 153 -8.93 -14.45 13.50
C GLU A 153 -8.38 -13.05 13.26
N TYR A 154 -7.12 -12.81 13.65
CA TYR A 154 -6.41 -11.56 13.37
C TYR A 154 -6.25 -11.32 11.87
N GLU A 155 -5.95 -12.38 11.11
CA GLU A 155 -5.80 -12.30 9.66
C GLU A 155 -7.15 -12.01 9.00
N ILE A 156 -8.22 -12.68 9.43
CA ILE A 156 -9.58 -12.43 8.95
C ILE A 156 -10.00 -10.99 9.23
N ALA A 157 -9.81 -10.51 10.47
CA ALA A 157 -10.16 -9.16 10.86
C ALA A 157 -9.37 -8.11 10.06
N ALA A 158 -8.06 -8.29 9.91
CA ALA A 158 -7.24 -7.38 9.15
C ALA A 158 -7.57 -7.41 7.65
N GLN A 159 -7.85 -8.58 7.07
CA GLN A 159 -8.25 -8.70 5.67
C GLN A 159 -9.60 -8.02 5.43
N ASN A 160 -10.53 -8.12 6.38
CA ASN A 160 -11.81 -7.42 6.32
C ASN A 160 -11.62 -5.89 6.32
N ILE A 161 -10.68 -5.37 7.12
CA ILE A 161 -10.35 -3.95 7.11
C ILE A 161 -9.75 -3.53 5.76
N LEU A 162 -8.84 -4.33 5.18
CA LEU A 162 -8.27 -4.04 3.87
C LEU A 162 -9.32 -4.07 2.76
N ASN A 163 -10.21 -5.07 2.79
CA ASN A 163 -11.32 -5.16 1.84
C ASN A 163 -12.27 -3.97 1.99
N TYR A 164 -12.52 -3.51 3.21
CA TYR A 164 -13.28 -2.29 3.46
C TYR A 164 -12.59 -1.07 2.84
N ILE A 165 -11.28 -0.91 3.02
CA ILE A 165 -10.51 0.20 2.46
C ILE A 165 -10.51 0.16 0.92
N LYS A 166 -10.31 -1.03 0.33
CA LYS A 166 -10.27 -1.24 -1.13
C LYS A 166 -11.62 -0.92 -1.78
N ASN A 167 -12.73 -1.27 -1.12
CA ASN A 167 -14.09 -1.08 -1.64
C ASN A 167 -14.71 0.27 -1.23
N SER A 168 -14.09 1.02 -0.33
CA SER A 168 -14.63 2.29 0.15
C SER A 168 -14.59 3.36 -0.94
N ARG A 169 -15.77 3.89 -1.28
CA ARG A 169 -15.93 4.99 -2.24
C ARG A 169 -15.32 6.29 -1.72
N ASP A 170 -15.29 6.51 -0.41
CA ASP A 170 -14.72 7.72 0.19
C ASP A 170 -13.20 7.76 0.09
N ILE A 171 -12.56 6.59 0.11
CA ILE A 171 -11.12 6.47 -0.02
C ILE A 171 -10.72 6.48 -1.49
N ASP A 172 -11.49 5.85 -2.38
CA ASP A 172 -11.22 5.81 -3.82
C ASP A 172 -9.76 5.45 -4.13
N LEU A 173 -9.36 4.27 -3.66
CA LEU A 173 -7.97 3.84 -3.69
C LEU A 173 -7.45 3.73 -5.13
N LYS A 174 -8.28 3.34 -6.11
CA LYS A 174 -7.86 3.18 -7.50
C LYS A 174 -7.39 4.48 -8.11
N ASN A 175 -8.16 5.56 -7.96
CA ASN A 175 -7.75 6.86 -8.47
C ASN A 175 -6.54 7.39 -7.71
N LYS A 176 -6.46 7.15 -6.40
CA LYS A 176 -5.29 7.54 -5.61
C LYS A 176 -4.02 6.79 -6.02
N MET A 177 -4.10 5.50 -6.31
CA MET A 177 -2.96 4.72 -6.79
C MET A 177 -2.51 5.20 -8.18
N ARG A 178 -3.44 5.62 -9.04
CA ARG A 178 -3.11 6.25 -10.33
C ARG A 178 -2.25 7.49 -10.13
N ASP A 179 -2.69 8.39 -9.26
CA ASP A 179 -2.02 9.67 -9.01
C ASP A 179 -0.63 9.44 -8.39
N ILE A 180 -0.52 8.54 -7.40
CA ILE A 180 0.77 8.17 -6.78
C ILE A 180 1.76 7.61 -7.81
N LEU A 181 1.29 6.71 -8.68
CA LEU A 181 2.16 6.10 -9.68
C LEU A 181 2.58 7.11 -10.75
N THR A 182 1.67 8.00 -11.14
CA THR A 182 1.96 9.08 -12.09
C THR A 182 3.06 9.99 -11.52
N ASP A 183 2.92 10.41 -10.27
CA ASP A 183 3.91 11.24 -9.58
C ASP A 183 5.27 10.53 -9.45
N LEU A 184 5.25 9.23 -9.18
CA LEU A 184 6.46 8.39 -9.10
C LEU A 184 7.17 8.29 -10.46
N LEU A 185 6.43 8.10 -11.56
CA LEU A 185 7.00 7.97 -12.90
C LEU A 185 7.54 9.30 -13.45
N ILE A 186 6.90 10.42 -13.10
CA ILE A 186 7.34 11.76 -13.54
C ILE A 186 8.54 12.23 -12.71
N GLY A 187 8.41 12.16 -11.38
CA GLY A 187 9.31 12.85 -10.45
C GLY A 187 10.22 11.95 -9.62
N GLY A 188 10.02 10.63 -9.67
CA GLY A 188 10.73 9.69 -8.79
C GLY A 188 10.36 9.82 -7.31
N MET A 189 9.38 10.67 -6.97
CA MET A 189 8.97 10.96 -5.61
C MET A 189 7.45 11.08 -5.56
N CYS A 190 6.82 10.43 -4.59
CA CYS A 190 5.41 10.54 -4.31
C CYS A 190 5.21 10.81 -2.81
N TYR A 191 4.17 11.57 -2.48
CA TYR A 191 3.84 11.89 -1.09
C TYR A 191 2.36 11.64 -0.86
N TYR A 192 2.05 11.01 0.27
CA TYR A 192 0.68 10.81 0.73
C TYR A 192 0.57 11.20 2.19
N ARG A 193 -0.64 11.54 2.60
CA ARG A 193 -0.98 11.86 3.97
C ARG A 193 -2.25 11.11 4.37
N THR A 194 -2.18 10.42 5.50
CA THR A 194 -3.34 9.80 6.12
C THR A 194 -3.84 10.67 7.26
N ARG A 195 -5.16 10.87 7.34
CA ARG A 195 -5.81 11.58 8.45
C ARG A 195 -7.06 10.83 8.90
N PRO A 196 -7.33 10.76 10.21
CA PRO A 196 -8.61 10.24 10.69
C PRO A 196 -9.74 11.19 10.26
N LYS A 197 -10.83 10.63 9.76
CA LYS A 197 -12.07 11.32 9.38
C LYS A 197 -13.24 10.63 10.08
N GLY A 198 -13.47 11.00 11.34
CA GLY A 198 -14.40 10.28 12.21
C GLY A 198 -13.95 8.83 12.40
N ASP A 199 -14.83 7.87 12.12
CA ASP A 199 -14.56 6.43 12.19
C ASP A 199 -13.82 5.88 10.96
N THR A 200 -13.56 6.72 9.96
CA THR A 200 -12.91 6.32 8.70
C THR A 200 -11.53 6.96 8.53
N ILE A 201 -10.75 6.42 7.59
CA ILE A 201 -9.44 6.96 7.23
C ILE A 201 -9.59 7.77 5.94
N SER A 202 -9.04 8.99 5.94
CA SER A 202 -8.87 9.77 4.72
C SER A 202 -7.43 9.67 4.24
N LEU A 203 -7.26 9.24 2.98
CA LEU A 203 -5.99 9.26 2.27
C LEU A 203 -5.97 10.49 1.35
N GLU A 204 -4.95 11.32 1.43
CA GLU A 204 -4.76 12.48 0.56
C GLU A 204 -3.41 12.38 -0.13
N ILE A 205 -3.38 12.61 -1.44
CA ILE A 205 -2.14 12.62 -2.22
C ILE A 205 -1.67 14.06 -2.31
N LEU A 206 -0.38 14.24 -2.13
CA LEU A 206 0.25 15.55 -2.08
C LEU A 206 1.15 15.72 -3.29
N ASN A 207 0.99 16.86 -3.97
CA ASN A 207 1.81 17.21 -5.11
C ASN A 207 3.30 17.28 -4.70
N PRO A 208 4.19 16.52 -5.35
CA PRO A 208 5.63 16.55 -5.06
C PRO A 208 6.31 17.91 -5.25
N PRO A 209 5.94 18.75 -6.23
CA PRO A 209 6.49 20.11 -6.36
C PRO A 209 6.21 21.00 -5.15
N ASP A 210 5.04 20.83 -4.52
CA ASP A 210 4.54 21.68 -3.42
C ASP A 210 4.83 21.11 -2.03
N THR A 211 5.41 19.90 -1.96
CA THR A 211 5.67 19.18 -0.71
C THR A 211 7.15 19.22 -0.36
N PHE A 212 7.50 19.85 0.75
CA PHE A 212 8.86 20.01 1.25
C PHE A 212 9.05 19.19 2.51
N VAL A 213 9.98 18.24 2.50
CA VAL A 213 10.24 17.35 3.63
C VAL A 213 11.71 17.41 4.00
N GLU A 214 11.99 17.59 5.28
CA GLU A 214 13.33 17.46 5.83
C GLU A 214 13.72 15.98 5.87
N ARG A 215 14.73 15.59 5.09
CA ARG A 215 15.19 14.19 5.07
C ARG A 215 15.96 13.90 6.35
N ASN A 216 15.50 12.91 7.10
CA ASN A 216 16.28 12.35 8.19
C ASN A 216 17.27 11.33 7.63
N PHE A 217 18.57 11.59 7.71
CA PHE A 217 19.60 10.68 7.17
C PHE A 217 19.70 9.36 7.96
N ASN A 218 19.21 9.34 9.21
CA ASN A 218 19.27 8.16 10.05
C ASN A 218 18.10 7.21 9.83
N GLU A 219 17.05 7.65 9.13
CA GLU A 219 15.82 6.88 9.04
C GLU A 219 15.14 6.99 7.68
N PHE A 220 14.85 5.83 7.09
CA PHE A 220 14.32 5.73 5.74
C PHE A 220 12.87 6.24 5.63
N TYR A 221 12.10 6.19 6.72
CA TYR A 221 10.68 6.52 6.70
C TYR A 221 10.44 8.03 6.87
N LEU A 222 9.74 8.62 5.89
CA LEU A 222 9.36 10.04 5.86
C LEU A 222 8.42 10.46 7.01
N ASN A 223 7.73 9.52 7.67
CA ASN A 223 6.87 9.83 8.82
C ASN A 223 7.69 10.22 10.07
N LYS A 224 8.98 9.91 10.11
CA LYS A 224 9.92 10.29 11.16
C LYS A 224 10.75 11.51 10.77
N SER A 225 10.41 12.16 9.66
CA SER A 225 11.00 13.45 9.31
C SER A 225 10.59 14.51 10.35
N PRO A 226 11.54 15.32 10.83
CA PRO A 226 11.26 16.31 11.88
C PRO A 226 10.33 17.42 11.41
N ARG A 227 10.38 17.79 10.13
CA ARG A 227 9.54 18.83 9.52
C ARG A 227 9.08 18.42 8.13
N ALA A 228 7.80 18.64 7.87
CA ALA A 228 7.20 18.55 6.55
C ALA A 228 6.25 19.74 6.34
N VAL A 229 6.40 20.43 5.21
CA VAL A 229 5.61 21.60 4.83
C VAL A 229 4.97 21.31 3.48
N VAL A 230 3.66 21.49 3.39
CA VAL A 230 2.90 21.36 2.15
C VAL A 230 2.36 22.72 1.79
N ARG A 231 2.73 23.22 0.61
CA ARG A 231 2.15 24.43 0.04
C ARG A 231 0.81 24.07 -0.61
N ARG A 232 -0.25 24.82 -0.29
CA ARG A 232 -1.59 24.68 -0.87
C ARG A 232 -2.04 26.01 -1.44
#